data_AF-A0A642C4M8-F1
#
_entry.id   AF-A0A642C4M8-F1
#
_cell.length_a   1.000
_cell.length_b   1.000
_cell.length_c   1.000
_cell.angle_alpha   90.00
_cell.angle_beta   90.00
_cell.angle_gamma   90.00
#
_symmetry.space_group_name_H-M   'P 1'
#
loop_
_entity.id
_entity.type
_entity.pdbx_description
1 polymer ?
#
loop_
_entity_poly.entity_id
_entity_poly.type
_entity_poly.pdbx_seq_one_letter_code
_entity_poly.pdbx_strand_id
1 'polypeptide(L)'
;ISIDPEIPTPEQKYPYHRNIRIMDNTFHLFDYPILFARSVNGLTFSSNTLIRDTTYQPYHYRKEGITLEACKSVVISNNKIEGDVLGRIVTIEKMKPSDVKISKNPFFKLKK
;
A
#
# COMPACT_ATOMS: atom_id res chain seq x y z
N ILE A 1 -0.96 4.93 6.51
CA ILE A 1 0.48 5.31 6.58
C ILE A 1 0.91 5.93 5.25
N SER A 2 1.79 6.93 5.28
CA SER A 2 2.34 7.57 4.06
C SER A 2 3.87 7.58 4.11
N ILE A 3 4.51 7.17 3.02
CA ILE A 3 5.94 7.31 2.77
C ILE A 3 6.07 8.27 1.60
N ASP A 4 6.25 9.56 1.88
CA ASP A 4 6.14 10.61 0.88
C ASP A 4 7.26 11.64 1.03
N PRO A 5 8.42 11.43 0.37
CA PRO A 5 9.51 12.38 0.43
C PRO A 5 9.21 13.63 -0.40
N GLU A 6 9.65 14.79 0.07
CA GLU A 6 9.66 16.02 -0.70
C GLU A 6 10.82 15.99 -1.72
N ILE A 7 10.51 15.63 -2.97
CA ILE A 7 11.47 15.54 -4.07
C ILE A 7 10.90 16.19 -5.34
N PRO A 8 11.73 16.76 -6.23
CA PRO A 8 11.23 17.47 -7.41
C PRO A 8 10.39 16.58 -8.34
N THR A 9 10.95 15.43 -8.74
CA THR A 9 10.28 14.45 -9.60
C THR A 9 10.61 13.04 -9.11
N PRO A 10 9.62 12.18 -8.83
CA PRO A 10 9.87 10.80 -8.46
C PRO A 10 10.28 9.99 -9.69
N GLU A 11 11.52 9.50 -9.68
CA GLU A 11 12.09 8.64 -10.72
C GLU A 11 12.39 7.26 -10.16
N GLN A 12 11.74 6.21 -10.68
CA GLN A 12 11.91 4.84 -10.19
C GLN A 12 13.38 4.35 -10.22
N LYS A 13 14.18 4.86 -11.17
CA LYS A 13 15.61 4.54 -11.29
C LYS A 13 16.41 5.03 -10.08
N TYR A 14 15.96 6.11 -9.44
CA TYR A 14 16.63 6.78 -8.32
C TYR A 14 15.69 6.87 -7.10
N PRO A 15 15.38 5.73 -6.46
CA PRO A 15 14.50 5.70 -5.31
C PRO A 15 15.14 6.45 -4.14
N TYR A 16 14.37 7.34 -3.52
CA TYR A 16 14.79 8.15 -2.38
C TYR A 16 14.89 7.30 -1.10
N HIS A 17 13.85 6.52 -0.82
CA HIS A 17 13.82 5.61 0.32
C HIS A 17 14.14 4.17 -0.09
N ARG A 18 14.68 3.39 0.86
CA ARG A 18 15.03 1.98 0.65
C ARG A 18 14.69 1.12 1.85
N ASN A 19 14.36 -0.15 1.60
CA ASN A 19 14.23 -1.21 2.61
C ASN A 19 13.22 -0.92 3.74
N ILE A 20 12.11 -0.27 3.41
CA ILE A 20 11.04 -0.03 4.38
C ILE A 20 10.23 -1.32 4.59
N ARG A 21 10.06 -1.71 5.85
CA ARG A 21 9.31 -2.90 6.26
C ARG A 21 8.20 -2.49 7.22
N ILE A 22 6.96 -2.72 6.81
CA ILE A 22 5.75 -2.52 7.60
C ILE A 22 5.18 -3.93 7.82
N MET A 23 5.58 -4.54 8.92
CA MET A 23 5.33 -5.94 9.19
C MET A 23 4.80 -6.16 10.60
N ASP A 24 3.91 -7.14 10.75
CA ASP A 24 3.42 -7.62 12.04
C ASP A 24 2.71 -6.53 12.88
N ASN A 25 2.04 -5.59 12.21
CA ASN A 25 1.25 -4.53 12.86
C ASN A 25 -0.25 -4.83 12.80
N THR A 26 -1.01 -4.18 13.67
CA THR A 26 -2.48 -4.14 13.61
C THR A 26 -2.96 -2.74 13.24
N PHE A 27 -3.81 -2.64 12.22
CA PHE A 27 -4.41 -1.38 11.76
C PHE A 27 -5.92 -1.43 11.91
N HIS A 28 -6.48 -0.47 12.64
CA HIS A 28 -7.92 -0.20 12.68
C HIS A 28 -8.25 0.85 11.62
N LEU A 29 -9.02 0.45 10.61
CA LEU A 29 -9.22 1.19 9.37
C LEU A 29 -10.69 1.60 9.25
N PHE A 30 -10.93 2.91 9.36
CA PHE A 30 -12.26 3.47 9.15
C PHE A 30 -12.54 3.85 7.69
N ASP A 31 -11.51 4.03 6.87
CA ASP A 31 -11.60 4.54 5.49
C ASP A 31 -10.88 3.63 4.46
N TYR A 32 -10.89 4.02 3.18
CA TYR A 32 -10.30 3.27 2.07
C TYR A 32 -8.77 3.30 2.07
N PRO A 33 -8.07 4.44 2.24
CA PRO A 33 -6.61 4.46 2.15
C PRO A 33 -5.90 3.75 3.30
N ILE A 34 -4.97 2.87 2.96
CA ILE A 34 -4.19 2.06 3.90
C ILE A 34 -2.71 2.47 3.85
N LEU A 35 -2.13 2.48 2.64
CA LEU A 35 -0.72 2.77 2.41
C LEU A 35 -0.54 3.65 1.15
N PHE A 36 0.16 4.76 1.30
CA PHE A 36 0.74 5.50 0.18
C PHE A 36 2.26 5.39 0.27
N ALA A 37 2.93 5.12 -0.85
CA ALA A 37 4.38 5.14 -0.92
C ALA A 37 4.86 5.76 -2.24
N ARG A 38 5.83 6.67 -2.13
CA ARG A 38 6.49 7.33 -3.25
C ARG A 38 7.99 7.13 -3.18
N SER A 39 8.61 6.80 -4.32
CA SER A 39 10.07 6.73 -4.48
C SER A 39 10.76 5.79 -3.47
N VAL A 40 10.24 4.56 -3.36
CA VAL A 40 10.76 3.53 -2.44
C VAL A 40 11.26 2.30 -3.21
N ASN A 41 12.46 1.82 -2.90
CA ASN A 41 12.94 0.52 -3.36
C ASN A 41 13.03 -0.50 -2.21
N GLY A 42 12.37 -1.64 -2.36
CA GLY A 42 12.36 -2.69 -1.34
C GLY A 42 11.33 -2.43 -0.23
N LEU A 43 10.10 -2.07 -0.60
CA LEU A 43 8.98 -1.91 0.35
C LEU A 43 8.32 -3.27 0.64
N THR A 44 8.21 -3.64 1.91
CA THR A 44 7.49 -4.83 2.36
C THR A 44 6.29 -4.43 3.23
N PHE A 45 5.09 -4.82 2.82
CA PHE A 45 3.86 -4.68 3.61
C PHE A 45 3.26 -6.09 3.85
N SER A 46 3.64 -6.73 4.95
CA SER A 46 3.31 -8.14 5.17
C SER A 46 2.95 -8.54 6.59
N SER A 47 2.15 -9.59 6.72
CA SER A 47 1.77 -10.15 8.03
C SER A 47 1.05 -9.16 8.95
N ASN A 48 0.50 -8.07 8.40
CA ASN A 48 -0.28 -7.12 9.17
C ASN A 48 -1.74 -7.61 9.32
N THR A 49 -2.39 -7.25 10.43
CA THR A 49 -3.82 -7.44 10.63
C THR A 49 -4.56 -6.14 10.33
N LEU A 50 -5.45 -6.16 9.36
CA LEU A 50 -6.26 -5.02 8.93
C LEU A 50 -7.70 -5.23 9.40
N ILE A 51 -8.19 -4.35 10.26
CA ILE A 51 -9.49 -4.49 10.94
C ILE A 51 -10.38 -3.33 10.52
N ARG A 52 -11.61 -3.61 10.08
CA ARG A 52 -12.60 -2.57 9.77
C ARG A 52 -13.07 -1.89 11.06
N ASP A 53 -12.98 -0.56 11.12
CA ASP A 53 -13.47 0.25 12.25
C ASP A 53 -14.61 1.19 11.85
N THR A 54 -15.85 0.82 12.18
CA THR A 54 -17.06 1.57 11.78
C THR A 54 -17.39 2.77 12.67
N THR A 55 -16.49 3.19 13.60
CA THR A 55 -16.69 4.36 14.46
C THR A 55 -16.93 5.64 13.64
N TYR A 56 -16.31 5.73 12.45
CA TYR A 56 -16.50 6.85 11.52
C TYR A 56 -16.91 6.36 10.12
N GLN A 57 -17.67 7.21 9.42
CA GLN A 57 -17.99 6.99 8.01
C GLN A 57 -16.76 7.28 7.12
N PRO A 58 -16.46 6.44 6.13
CA PRO A 58 -15.40 6.71 5.16
C PRO A 58 -15.69 8.02 4.41
N TYR A 59 -14.72 8.92 4.34
CA TYR A 59 -14.88 10.21 3.67
C TYR A 59 -13.87 10.45 2.55
N HIS A 60 -12.79 9.66 2.48
CA HIS A 60 -11.74 9.88 1.49
C HIS A 60 -12.27 9.69 0.07
N TYR A 61 -11.98 10.66 -0.82
CA TYR A 61 -12.40 10.62 -2.22
C TYR A 61 -11.74 9.45 -2.97
N ARG A 62 -10.46 9.20 -2.69
CA ARG A 62 -9.69 8.07 -3.19
C ARG A 62 -10.21 6.77 -2.58
N LYS A 63 -10.51 5.78 -3.43
CA LYS A 63 -11.04 4.47 -3.01
C LYS A 63 -10.02 3.33 -3.14
N GLU A 64 -8.83 3.64 -3.63
CA GLU A 64 -7.64 2.81 -3.61
C GLU A 64 -7.10 2.66 -2.18
N GLY A 65 -6.83 1.43 -1.75
CA GLY A 65 -6.25 1.19 -0.44
C GLY A 65 -4.73 1.28 -0.43
N ILE A 66 -4.07 0.84 -1.50
CA ILE A 66 -2.63 1.01 -1.65
C ILE A 66 -2.34 1.80 -2.92
N THR A 67 -1.51 2.83 -2.81
CA THR A 67 -1.01 3.60 -3.95
C THR A 67 0.51 3.62 -3.90
N LEU A 68 1.14 3.23 -5.01
CA LEU A 68 2.60 3.12 -5.15
C LEU A 68 3.05 4.00 -6.33
N GLU A 69 3.86 5.02 -6.08
CA GLU A 69 4.38 5.92 -7.10
C GLU A 69 5.90 5.79 -7.21
N ALA A 70 6.40 5.46 -8.42
CA ALA A 70 7.82 5.29 -8.70
C ALA A 70 8.54 4.32 -7.73
N CYS A 71 7.82 3.33 -7.20
CA CYS A 71 8.39 2.32 -6.32
C CYS A 71 9.02 1.17 -7.12
N LYS A 72 9.94 0.43 -6.48
CA LYS A 72 10.57 -0.76 -7.04
C LYS A 72 10.63 -1.87 -5.99
N SER A 73 10.53 -3.12 -6.43
CA SER A 73 10.67 -4.31 -5.56
C SER A 73 9.72 -4.27 -4.36
N VAL A 74 8.44 -4.06 -4.61
CA VAL A 74 7.39 -4.02 -3.59
C VAL A 74 6.80 -5.41 -3.36
N VAL A 75 6.63 -5.79 -2.09
CA VAL A 75 6.00 -7.04 -1.67
C VAL A 75 4.81 -6.76 -0.76
N ILE A 76 3.64 -7.25 -1.15
CA ILE A 76 2.41 -7.22 -0.37
C ILE A 76 1.98 -8.67 -0.14
N SER A 77 2.03 -9.16 1.10
CA SER A 77 1.79 -10.59 1.34
C SER A 77 1.27 -10.91 2.74
N ASN A 78 0.50 -11.99 2.89
CA ASN A 78 0.08 -12.56 4.17
C ASN A 78 -0.63 -11.58 5.15
N ASN A 79 -1.22 -10.48 4.66
CA ASN A 79 -1.99 -9.59 5.54
C ASN A 79 -3.35 -10.23 5.84
N LYS A 80 -3.71 -10.30 7.11
CA LYS A 80 -5.00 -10.79 7.60
C LYS A 80 -6.03 -9.66 7.54
N ILE A 81 -7.24 -9.97 7.12
CA ILE A 81 -8.35 -9.01 7.02
C ILE A 81 -9.45 -9.45 7.99
N GLU A 82 -9.94 -8.51 8.79
CA GLU A 82 -11.04 -8.73 9.73
C GLU A 82 -12.18 -7.73 9.48
N GLY A 83 -13.38 -8.26 9.22
CA GLY A 83 -14.53 -7.48 8.81
C GLY A 83 -14.44 -6.96 7.37
N ASP A 84 -15.30 -5.98 7.05
CA ASP A 84 -15.47 -5.44 5.69
C ASP A 84 -14.47 -4.32 5.39
N VAL A 85 -13.17 -4.60 5.55
CA VAL A 85 -12.12 -3.62 5.24
C VAL A 85 -12.27 -3.12 3.80
N LEU A 86 -12.16 -1.81 3.65
CA LEU A 86 -12.29 -1.10 2.38
C LEU A 86 -10.93 -1.00 1.67
N GLY A 87 -10.88 -0.46 0.45
CA GLY A 87 -9.59 -0.22 -0.22
C GLY A 87 -8.91 -1.47 -0.78
N ARG A 88 -9.66 -2.38 -1.42
CA ARG A 88 -9.11 -3.62 -2.01
C ARG A 88 -8.13 -3.38 -3.18
N ILE A 89 -8.17 -2.18 -3.77
CA ILE A 89 -7.43 -1.87 -4.98
C ILE A 89 -6.03 -1.36 -4.64
N VAL A 90 -5.04 -1.94 -5.30
CA VAL A 90 -3.65 -1.47 -5.36
C VAL A 90 -3.46 -0.76 -6.70
N THR A 91 -3.04 0.49 -6.66
CA THR A 91 -2.73 1.29 -7.86
C THR A 91 -1.25 1.59 -7.92
N ILE A 92 -0.70 1.54 -9.13
CA ILE A 92 0.71 1.83 -9.40
C ILE A 92 0.83 2.99 -10.39
N GLU A 93 1.83 3.83 -10.19
CA GLU A 93 2.13 5.00 -11.03
C GLU A 93 3.64 5.09 -11.25
N LYS A 94 4.08 5.45 -12.46
CA LYS A 94 5.51 5.63 -12.81
C LYS A 94 6.39 4.40 -12.46
N MET A 95 5.81 3.22 -12.49
CA MET A 95 6.45 1.92 -12.25
C MET A 95 5.78 0.83 -13.08
N LYS A 96 6.37 -0.35 -13.18
CA LYS A 96 5.81 -1.47 -13.95
C LYS A 96 5.02 -2.41 -13.04
N PRO A 97 4.01 -3.15 -13.55
CA PRO A 97 3.34 -4.19 -12.78
C PRO A 97 4.29 -5.24 -12.20
N SER A 98 5.40 -5.55 -12.90
CA SER A 98 6.42 -6.47 -12.41
C SER A 98 7.16 -6.00 -11.15
N ASP A 99 7.08 -4.71 -10.81
CA ASP A 99 7.73 -4.14 -9.63
C ASP A 99 6.92 -4.35 -8.34
N VAL A 100 5.71 -4.89 -8.44
CA VAL A 100 4.88 -5.23 -7.29
C VAL A 100 4.50 -6.71 -7.32
N LYS A 101 4.80 -7.40 -6.22
CA LYS A 101 4.39 -8.79 -5.99
C LYS A 101 3.32 -8.83 -4.92
N ILE A 102 2.10 -9.21 -5.32
CA ILE A 102 0.99 -9.50 -4.41
C ILE A 102 0.88 -11.02 -4.32
N SER A 103 1.23 -11.61 -3.18
CA SER A 103 1.23 -13.08 -3.01
C SER A 103 0.50 -13.50 -1.75
N LYS A 104 -0.23 -14.62 -1.80
CA LYS A 104 -0.95 -15.20 -0.65
C LYS A 104 -1.83 -14.18 0.08
N ASN A 105 -2.50 -13.31 -0.67
CA ASN A 105 -3.40 -12.30 -0.14
C ASN A 105 -4.62 -12.20 -1.06
N PRO A 106 -5.80 -12.72 -0.66
CA PRO A 106 -7.00 -12.70 -1.50
C PRO A 106 -7.67 -11.30 -1.56
N PHE A 107 -7.27 -10.38 -0.69
CA PHE A 107 -7.94 -9.10 -0.52
C PHE A 107 -7.42 -8.05 -1.50
N PHE A 108 -6.10 -7.84 -1.54
CA PHE A 108 -5.50 -6.84 -2.41
C PHE A 108 -5.45 -7.30 -3.86
N LYS A 109 -5.89 -6.43 -4.77
CA LYS A 109 -5.88 -6.67 -6.21
C LYS A 109 -5.26 -5.48 -6.93
N LEU A 110 -4.30 -5.75 -7.81
CA LEU A 110 -3.74 -4.72 -8.68
C LEU A 110 -4.84 -4.20 -9.61
N LYS A 111 -4.97 -2.88 -9.72
CA LYS A 111 -5.87 -2.21 -10.66
C LYS A 111 -5.49 -2.67 -12.08
N LYS A 112 -6.49 -3.15 -12.83
CA LYS A 112 -6.31 -3.55 -14.23
C LYS A 112 -6.11 -2.32 -15.12
#